data_AF-A0A843DDI1-F1
#
_entry.id   AF-A0A843DDI1-F1
#
_cell.length_a   1.000
_cell.length_b   1.000
_cell.length_c   1.000
_cell.angle_alpha   90.00
_cell.angle_beta   90.00
_cell.angle_gamma   90.00
#
_symmetry.space_group_name_H-M   'P 1'
#
loop_
_entity.id
_entity.type
_entity.pdbx_description
1 polymer ?
#
loop_
_entity_poly.entity_id
_entity_poly.type
_entity_poly.pdbx_seq_one_letter_code
_entity_poly.pdbx_strand_id
1 'polypeptide(L)'
;MNIKKIGIALIFIGIVLSVLFMDNRDYLIPGLTITVLGFFVTLVGFLEEVKKRKEINDQLDKDIVSIIQPLITKYSNLNKEYKSTLSDEDYANKRLEMNKNLESELKENLPYLESREIKKIVIDFNREQDKMN
;
A
#
# COMPACT_ATOMS: atom_id res chain seq x y z
N MET A 1 -10.10 5.68 14.95
CA MET A 1 -9.68 5.17 16.28
C MET A 1 -9.01 3.82 16.07
N ASN A 2 -7.76 3.62 16.52
CA ASN A 2 -7.01 2.40 16.19
C ASN A 2 -7.42 1.25 17.12
N ILE A 3 -8.34 0.38 16.65
CA ILE A 3 -8.94 -0.73 17.42
C ILE A 3 -7.85 -1.63 18.02
N LYS A 4 -6.77 -1.89 17.28
CA LYS A 4 -5.60 -2.63 17.76
C LYS A 4 -4.95 -1.98 18.98
N LYS A 5 -4.79 -0.65 19.00
CA LYS A 5 -4.23 0.07 20.17
C LYS A 5 -5.14 -0.01 21.40
N ILE A 6 -6.46 -0.01 21.20
CA ILE A 6 -7.44 -0.17 22.29
C ILE A 6 -7.33 -1.58 22.88
N GLY A 7 -7.29 -2.61 22.03
CA GLY A 7 -7.11 -3.99 22.49
C GLY A 7 -5.81 -4.19 23.26
N ILE A 8 -4.71 -3.60 22.80
CA ILE A 8 -3.41 -3.63 23.51
C ILE A 8 -3.52 -2.96 24.89
N ALA A 9 -4.17 -1.80 24.99
CA ALA A 9 -4.38 -1.12 26.27
C ALA A 9 -5.22 -1.96 27.25
N LEU A 10 -6.27 -2.62 26.75
CA LEU A 10 -7.09 -3.53 27.55
C LEU A 10 -6.32 -4.74 28.06
N ILE A 11 -5.43 -5.32 27.24
CA ILE A 11 -4.54 -6.41 27.65
C ILE A 11 -3.64 -5.95 28.81
N PHE A 12 -3.02 -4.78 28.70
CA PHE A 12 -2.16 -4.25 29.76
C PHE A 12 -2.93 -4.03 31.07
N ILE A 13 -4.12 -3.43 31.01
CA ILE A 13 -4.98 -3.22 32.18
C ILE A 13 -5.38 -4.57 32.79
N GLY A 14 -5.80 -5.53 31.97
CA GLY A 14 -6.19 -6.87 32.42
C GLY A 14 -5.05 -7.62 33.09
N ILE A 15 -3.83 -7.55 32.56
CA ILE A 15 -2.63 -8.17 33.15
C ILE A 15 -2.31 -7.52 34.50
N VAL A 16 -2.31 -6.18 34.59
CA VAL A 16 -2.02 -5.47 35.85
C VAL A 16 -3.03 -5.84 36.92
N LEU A 17 -4.32 -5.86 36.59
CA LEU A 17 -5.38 -6.27 37.51
C LEU A 17 -5.20 -7.74 37.94
N SER A 18 -4.85 -8.63 37.01
CA SER A 18 -4.64 -10.05 37.32
C SER A 18 -3.45 -10.26 38.27
N VAL A 19 -2.38 -9.48 38.13
CA VAL A 19 -1.21 -9.53 39.02
C VAL A 19 -1.53 -8.96 40.40
N LEU A 20 -2.22 -7.81 40.47
CA LEU A 20 -2.56 -7.15 41.73
C LEU A 20 -3.55 -7.95 42.59
N PHE A 21 -4.43 -8.73 41.95
CA PHE A 21 -5.46 -9.50 42.63
C PHE A 21 -5.24 -11.02 42.53
N MET A 22 -4.00 -11.46 42.37
CA MET A 22 -3.66 -12.89 42.20
C MET A 22 -4.21 -13.78 43.33
N ASP A 23 -4.22 -13.28 44.56
CA ASP A 23 -4.68 -14.00 45.74
C ASP A 23 -6.20 -13.90 45.97
N ASN A 24 -6.91 -13.06 45.20
CA ASN A 24 -8.35 -12.88 45.32
C ASN A 24 -9.08 -13.30 44.05
N ARG A 25 -9.64 -14.51 44.10
CA ARG A 25 -10.28 -15.18 42.97
C ARG A 25 -11.44 -14.37 42.36
N ASP A 26 -12.17 -13.59 43.18
CA ASP A 26 -13.32 -12.79 42.75
C ASP A 26 -12.91 -11.62 41.85
N TYR A 27 -11.67 -11.12 41.99
CA TYR A 27 -11.13 -10.04 41.16
C TYR A 27 -10.17 -10.54 40.06
N LEU A 28 -9.57 -11.73 40.27
CA LEU A 28 -8.75 -12.40 39.26
C LEU A 28 -9.56 -12.78 38.01
N ILE A 29 -10.78 -13.33 38.19
CA ILE A 29 -11.65 -13.75 37.08
C ILE A 29 -12.01 -12.55 36.17
N PRO A 30 -12.48 -11.41 36.69
CA PRO A 30 -12.66 -10.19 35.90
C PRO A 30 -11.38 -9.71 35.19
N GLY A 31 -10.22 -9.73 35.87
CA GLY A 31 -8.93 -9.32 35.28
C GLY A 31 -8.54 -10.18 34.08
N LEU A 32 -8.70 -11.51 34.18
CA LEU A 32 -8.49 -12.44 33.08
C LEU A 32 -9.50 -12.22 31.95
N THR A 33 -10.76 -11.96 32.28
CA THR A 33 -11.82 -11.70 31.28
C THR A 33 -11.50 -10.44 30.46
N ILE A 34 -11.06 -9.36 31.11
CA ILE A 34 -10.62 -8.12 30.45
C ILE A 34 -9.44 -8.40 29.53
N THR A 35 -8.48 -9.21 29.98
CA THR A 35 -7.31 -9.62 29.18
C THR A 35 -7.74 -10.36 27.91
N VAL A 36 -8.63 -11.36 28.03
CA VAL A 36 -9.14 -12.15 26.89
C VAL A 36 -9.93 -11.27 25.90
N LEU A 37 -10.77 -10.36 26.41
CA LEU A 37 -11.48 -9.39 25.56
C LEU A 37 -10.51 -8.45 24.84
N GLY A 38 -9.46 -7.99 25.51
CA GLY A 38 -8.40 -7.20 24.90
C GLY A 38 -7.72 -7.93 23.74
N PHE A 39 -7.39 -9.21 23.92
CA PHE A 39 -6.86 -10.07 22.84
C PHE A 39 -7.82 -10.18 21.65
N PHE A 40 -9.11 -10.40 21.91
CA PHE A 40 -10.10 -10.50 20.84
C PHE A 40 -10.22 -9.19 20.04
N VAL A 41 -10.27 -8.05 20.73
CA VAL A 41 -10.31 -6.72 20.09
C VAL A 41 -9.05 -6.48 19.25
N THR A 42 -7.87 -6.85 19.76
CA THR A 42 -6.62 -6.74 19.00
C THR A 42 -6.65 -7.62 17.74
N LEU A 43 -7.11 -8.87 17.85
CA LEU A 43 -7.22 -9.80 16.71
C LEU A 43 -8.17 -9.26 15.63
N VAL A 44 -9.34 -8.76 16.01
CA VAL A 44 -10.29 -8.14 15.07
C VAL A 44 -9.66 -6.95 14.36
N GLY A 45 -8.93 -6.09 15.10
CA GLY A 45 -8.22 -4.96 14.50
C GLY A 45 -7.17 -5.38 13.46
N PHE A 46 -6.43 -6.47 13.72
CA PHE A 46 -5.49 -7.03 12.73
C PHE A 46 -6.20 -7.61 11.51
N LEU A 47 -7.30 -8.35 11.71
CA LEU A 47 -8.08 -8.92 10.60
C LEU A 47 -8.66 -7.83 9.69
N GLU A 48 -9.10 -6.71 10.26
CA GLU A 48 -9.60 -5.57 9.49
C GLU A 48 -8.49 -4.94 8.64
N GLU A 49 -7.28 -4.76 9.20
CA GLU A 49 -6.12 -4.27 8.45
C GLU A 49 -5.74 -5.21 7.30
N VAL A 50 -5.72 -6.52 7.55
CA VAL A 50 -5.43 -7.54 6.52
C VAL A 50 -6.49 -7.53 5.41
N LYS A 51 -7.77 -7.44 5.78
CA LYS A 51 -8.86 -7.38 4.80
C LYS A 51 -8.77 -6.14 3.91
N LYS A 52 -8.53 -4.97 4.50
CA LYS A 52 -8.33 -3.72 3.73
C LYS A 52 -7.15 -3.81 2.77
N ARG A 53 -6.02 -4.38 3.22
CA ARG A 53 -4.86 -4.61 2.34
C ARG A 53 -5.20 -5.57 1.20
N LYS A 54 -5.96 -6.62 1.47
CA LYS A 54 -6.43 -7.55 0.45
C LYS A 54 -7.31 -6.87 -0.59
N GLU A 55 -8.27 -6.05 -0.16
CA GLU A 55 -9.14 -5.29 -1.07
C GLU A 55 -8.35 -4.34 -1.98
N ILE A 56 -7.37 -3.62 -1.42
CA ILE A 56 -6.45 -2.77 -2.22
C ILE A 56 -5.66 -3.60 -3.22
N ASN A 57 -5.14 -4.77 -2.80
CA ASN A 57 -4.37 -5.62 -3.69
C ASN A 57 -5.23 -6.22 -4.82
N ASP A 58 -6.45 -6.68 -4.51
CA ASP A 58 -7.40 -7.21 -5.49
C ASP A 58 -7.84 -6.10 -6.47
N GLN A 59 -7.92 -4.85 -6.03
CA GLN A 59 -8.16 -3.69 -6.89
C GLN A 59 -6.95 -3.38 -7.77
N LEU A 60 -5.74 -3.39 -7.20
CA LEU A 60 -4.51 -3.17 -7.93
C LEU A 60 -4.29 -4.21 -9.03
N ASP A 61 -4.59 -5.49 -8.77
CA ASP A 61 -4.49 -6.55 -9.78
C ASP A 61 -5.41 -6.30 -10.99
N LYS A 62 -6.61 -5.76 -10.75
CA LYS A 62 -7.52 -5.35 -11.83
C LYS A 62 -6.99 -4.14 -12.58
N ASP A 63 -6.51 -3.15 -11.84
CA ASP A 63 -6.00 -1.89 -12.38
C ASP A 63 -4.69 -2.08 -13.16
N ILE A 64 -3.89 -3.10 -12.82
CA ILE A 64 -2.72 -3.50 -13.61
C ILE A 64 -3.15 -3.81 -15.05
N VAL A 65 -4.22 -4.59 -15.22
CA VAL A 65 -4.69 -5.02 -16.54
C VAL A 65 -5.45 -3.90 -17.25
N SER A 66 -6.30 -3.16 -16.53
CA SER A 66 -7.19 -2.17 -17.15
C SER A 66 -6.57 -0.80 -17.35
N ILE A 67 -5.58 -0.41 -16.54
CA ILE A 67 -5.01 0.95 -16.51
C ILE A 67 -3.51 0.91 -16.77
N ILE A 68 -2.74 0.19 -15.95
CA ILE A 68 -1.27 0.27 -15.99
C ILE A 68 -0.73 -0.31 -17.31
N GLN A 69 -1.14 -1.51 -17.71
CA GLN A 69 -0.67 -2.14 -18.95
C GLN A 69 -0.98 -1.30 -20.21
N PRO A 70 -2.20 -0.76 -20.39
CA PRO A 70 -2.49 0.16 -21.49
C PRO A 70 -1.63 1.43 -21.47
N LEU A 71 -1.44 2.05 -20.29
CA LEU A 71 -0.59 3.23 -20.16
C LEU A 71 0.86 2.93 -20.52
N ILE A 72 1.42 1.85 -19.97
CA ILE A 72 2.79 1.42 -20.28
C ILE A 72 2.95 1.14 -21.78
N THR A 73 1.95 0.53 -22.42
CA THR A 73 1.96 0.27 -23.87
C THR A 73 1.92 1.56 -24.68
N LYS A 74 1.00 2.48 -24.33
CA LYS A 74 0.88 3.82 -24.95
C LYS A 74 2.22 4.55 -24.89
N TYR A 75 2.82 4.61 -23.70
CA TYR A 75 4.07 5.32 -23.48
C TYR A 75 5.30 4.61 -24.06
N SER A 76 5.32 3.28 -24.12
CA SER A 76 6.38 2.56 -24.82
C SER A 76 6.34 2.79 -26.33
N ASN A 77 5.16 2.80 -26.94
CA ASN A 77 5.01 3.11 -28.36
C ASN A 77 5.43 4.55 -28.66
N LEU A 78 5.05 5.49 -27.80
CA LEU A 78 5.47 6.89 -27.90
C LEU A 78 6.99 7.05 -27.81
N ASN A 79 7.64 6.33 -26.88
CA ASN A 79 9.10 6.33 -26.75
C ASN A 79 9.80 5.80 -28.02
N LYS A 80 9.25 4.74 -28.64
CA LYS A 80 9.77 4.21 -29.91
C LYS A 80 9.61 5.21 -31.05
N GLU A 81 8.46 5.88 -31.13
CA GLU A 81 8.21 6.93 -32.12
C GLU A 81 9.24 8.05 -31.95
N TYR A 82 9.37 8.62 -30.76
CA TYR A 82 10.33 9.68 -30.46
C TYR A 82 11.77 9.30 -30.83
N LYS A 83 12.19 8.07 -30.52
CA LYS A 83 13.53 7.59 -30.90
C LYS A 83 13.72 7.51 -32.42
N SER A 84 12.66 7.23 -33.18
CA SER A 84 12.72 7.07 -34.63
C SER A 84 12.65 8.39 -35.41
N THR A 85 12.03 9.44 -34.84
CA THR A 85 11.76 10.70 -35.54
C THR A 85 12.54 11.90 -35.02
N LEU A 86 13.10 11.83 -33.81
CA LEU A 86 13.77 12.98 -33.18
C LEU A 86 15.29 12.85 -33.17
N SER A 87 15.97 14.00 -33.05
CA SER A 87 17.39 14.05 -32.72
C SER A 87 17.64 13.56 -31.28
N ASP A 88 18.86 13.16 -30.95
CA ASP A 88 19.19 12.64 -29.61
C ASP A 88 18.93 13.66 -28.48
N GLU A 89 19.14 14.96 -28.74
CA GLU A 89 18.84 16.03 -27.76
C GLU A 89 17.34 16.23 -27.56
N ASP A 90 16.56 16.25 -28.65
CA ASP A 90 15.11 16.40 -28.59
C ASP A 90 14.44 15.17 -27.97
N TYR A 91 14.98 13.98 -28.26
CA TYR A 91 14.57 12.72 -27.66
C TYR A 91 14.73 12.73 -26.14
N ALA A 92 15.89 13.19 -25.63
CA ALA A 92 16.14 13.25 -24.19
C ALA A 92 15.13 14.17 -23.47
N ASN A 93 14.84 15.34 -24.06
CA ASN A 93 13.86 16.27 -23.51
C ASN A 93 12.44 15.69 -23.52
N LYS A 94 12.04 15.06 -24.64
CA LYS A 94 10.72 14.43 -24.77
C LYS A 94 10.55 13.21 -23.85
N ARG A 95 11.62 12.47 -23.58
CA ARG A 95 11.60 11.36 -22.62
C ARG A 95 11.36 11.83 -21.18
N LEU A 96 11.92 12.97 -20.78
CA LEU A 96 11.65 13.57 -19.48
C LEU A 96 10.19 14.06 -19.35
N GLU A 97 9.65 14.67 -20.41
CA GLU A 97 8.24 15.09 -20.47
C GLU A 97 7.30 13.87 -20.40
N MET A 98 7.61 12.82 -21.15
CA MET A 98 6.89 11.56 -21.15
C MET A 98 6.80 10.93 -19.76
N ASN A 99 7.91 10.91 -19.02
CA ASN A 99 7.96 10.38 -17.66
C ASN A 99 7.07 11.15 -16.69
N LYS A 100 7.03 12.49 -16.81
CA LYS A 100 6.14 13.34 -16.01
C LYS A 100 4.67 13.09 -16.35
N ASN A 101 4.36 12.92 -17.63
CA ASN A 101 3.00 12.65 -18.08
C ASN A 101 2.52 11.27 -17.62
N LEU A 102 3.37 10.23 -17.72
CA LEU A 102 3.08 8.91 -17.17
C LEU A 102 2.86 8.96 -15.65
N GLU A 103 3.70 9.68 -14.89
CA GLU A 103 3.51 9.86 -13.44
C GLU A 103 2.17 10.55 -13.13
N SER A 104 1.80 11.57 -13.90
CA SER A 104 0.54 12.30 -13.72
C SER A 104 -0.69 11.43 -14.04
N GLU A 105 -0.69 10.72 -15.17
CA GLU A 105 -1.79 9.83 -15.55
C GLU A 105 -1.94 8.67 -14.55
N LEU A 106 -0.83 8.09 -14.08
CA LEU A 106 -0.88 7.05 -13.03
C LEU A 106 -1.47 7.59 -11.73
N LYS A 107 -1.13 8.83 -11.34
CA LYS A 107 -1.66 9.45 -10.13
C LYS A 107 -3.15 9.77 -10.23
N GLU A 108 -3.62 10.17 -11.41
CA GLU A 108 -5.03 10.45 -11.66
C GLU A 108 -5.86 9.15 -11.64
N ASN A 109 -5.37 8.10 -12.29
CA ASN A 109 -6.09 6.84 -12.40
C ASN A 109 -5.96 5.94 -11.16
N LEU A 110 -4.90 6.08 -10.36
CA LEU A 110 -4.62 5.26 -9.18
C LEU A 110 -4.47 6.14 -7.92
N PRO A 111 -5.52 6.87 -7.50
CA PRO A 111 -5.44 7.85 -6.41
C PRO A 111 -5.17 7.22 -5.03
N TYR A 112 -5.33 5.90 -4.90
CA TYR A 112 -5.08 5.15 -3.67
C TYR A 112 -3.61 4.74 -3.50
N LEU A 113 -2.78 4.86 -4.55
CA LEU A 113 -1.35 4.57 -4.46
C LEU A 113 -0.58 5.78 -3.91
N GLU A 114 0.44 5.50 -3.11
CA GLU A 114 1.34 6.55 -2.65
C GLU A 114 2.24 7.04 -3.79
N SER A 115 2.64 8.32 -3.75
CA SER A 115 3.56 8.91 -4.74
C SER A 115 4.86 8.10 -4.90
N ARG A 116 5.32 7.43 -3.84
CA ARG A 116 6.52 6.58 -3.88
C ARG A 116 6.30 5.32 -4.73
N GLU A 117 5.10 4.75 -4.69
CA GLU A 117 4.74 3.55 -5.44
C GLU A 117 4.61 3.89 -6.93
N ILE A 118 3.94 5.00 -7.25
CA ILE A 118 3.85 5.52 -8.63
C ILE A 118 5.24 5.76 -9.22
N LYS A 119 6.13 6.42 -8.45
CA LYS A 119 7.52 6.66 -8.89
C LYS A 119 8.29 5.37 -9.19
N LYS A 120 8.07 4.30 -8.40
CA LYS A 120 8.70 2.99 -8.70
C LYS A 120 8.23 2.44 -10.04
N ILE A 121 6.93 2.52 -10.34
CA ILE A 121 6.38 2.09 -11.65
C ILE A 121 7.07 2.83 -12.79
N VAL A 122 7.21 4.16 -12.70
CA VAL A 122 7.87 4.97 -13.72
C VAL A 122 9.36 4.64 -13.85
N ILE A 123 10.06 4.38 -12.74
CA ILE A 123 11.47 3.97 -12.76
C ILE A 123 11.63 2.60 -13.42
N ASP A 124 10.80 1.62 -13.03
CA ASP A 124 10.85 0.28 -13.61
C ASP A 124 10.52 0.31 -15.10
N PHE A 125 9.53 1.12 -15.51
CA PHE A 125 9.23 1.36 -16.92
C PHE A 125 10.46 1.88 -17.67
N ASN A 126 11.13 2.92 -17.17
CA ASN A 126 12.33 3.46 -17.80
C ASN A 126 13.44 2.43 -17.91
N ARG A 127 13.68 1.66 -16.84
CA ARG A 127 14.69 0.60 -16.84
C ARG A 127 14.40 -0.47 -17.89
N GLU A 128 13.13 -0.86 -18.08
CA GLU A 128 12.76 -1.81 -19.13
C GLU A 128 12.89 -1.19 -20.53
N GLN A 129 12.56 0.08 -20.71
CA GLN A 129 12.81 0.78 -21.99
C GLN A 129 14.30 0.85 -22.32
N ASP A 130 15.17 1.08 -21.33
CA ASP A 130 16.62 1.14 -21.52
C ASP A 130 17.22 -0.23 -21.89
N LYS A 131 16.64 -1.34 -21.44
CA LYS A 131 17.05 -2.70 -21.86
C LYS A 131 16.62 -3.06 -23.27
N MET A 132 15.52 -2.48 -23.74
CA MET A 132 14.99 -2.69 -25.10
C MET A 132 15.70 -1.81 -26.14
N ASN A 133 16.55 -0.90 -25.71
CA ASN A 133 17.31 0.04 -26.53
C ASN A 133 18.71 -0.47 -26.84
#